data_AF-A0A7C3XQL0-F1
#
_entry.id   AF-A0A7C3XQL0-F1
#
_cell.length_a   1.000
_cell.length_b   1.000
_cell.length_c   1.000
_cell.angle_alpha   90.00
_cell.angle_beta   90.00
_cell.angle_gamma   90.00
#
_symmetry.space_group_name_H-M   'P 1'
#
loop_
_entity.id
_entity.type
_entity.pdbx_description
1 polymer ?
#
loop_
_entity_poly.entity_id
_entity_poly.type
_entity_poly.pdbx_seq_one_letter_code
_entity_poly.pdbx_strand_id
1 'polypeptide(L)'
;MIIDDPQTDQSARSPSQVHECLSVINGAILNLAEPGRRIAAVMPCTVIRKGDLADTILDREKHPEWQGERTKMVYAFPTDTKLWAEYAGLRSDSLRNDGDGHEATEFHRQHREAMDAGAVVAWPARYNPDELSAVQHAMNLRLRSEAAFFAEYQNEPLPEGVDDAELMTADAIAAK
;
A
#
# COMPACT_ATOMS: atom_id res chain seq x y z
N MET A 1 -21.31 13.94 -0.99
CA MET A 1 -21.18 13.01 -2.13
C MET A 1 -19.97 12.14 -1.91
N ILE A 2 -20.05 10.86 -2.24
CA ILE A 2 -18.94 9.92 -2.10
C ILE A 2 -18.56 9.47 -3.52
N ILE A 3 -17.28 9.54 -3.84
CA ILE A 3 -16.72 9.08 -5.11
C ILE A 3 -15.74 7.97 -4.76
N ASP A 4 -16.16 6.73 -4.91
CA ASP A 4 -15.40 5.56 -4.49
C ASP A 4 -14.54 5.05 -5.64
N ASP A 5 -13.22 5.02 -5.46
CA ASP A 5 -12.21 4.56 -6.43
C ASP A 5 -12.56 4.91 -7.89
N PRO A 6 -12.51 6.20 -8.28
CA PRO A 6 -12.96 6.66 -9.60
C PRO A 6 -12.06 6.24 -10.77
N GLN A 7 -11.06 5.38 -10.53
CA GLN A 7 -10.13 4.90 -11.54
C GLN A 7 -9.99 3.38 -11.51
N THR A 8 -9.63 2.82 -12.65
CA THR A 8 -9.20 1.43 -12.82
C THR A 8 -7.73 1.40 -13.20
N ASP A 9 -7.12 0.21 -13.15
CA ASP A 9 -5.77 -0.03 -13.68
C ASP A 9 -5.58 0.47 -15.12
N GLN A 10 -6.60 0.29 -15.96
CA GLN A 10 -6.56 0.70 -17.36
C GLN A 10 -6.54 2.23 -17.46
N SER A 11 -7.41 2.91 -16.72
CA SER A 11 -7.50 4.37 -16.77
C SER A 11 -6.31 5.06 -16.11
N ALA A 12 -5.75 4.48 -15.05
CA ALA A 12 -4.56 4.99 -14.40
C ALA A 12 -3.32 5.04 -15.33
N ARG A 13 -3.28 4.17 -16.34
CA ARG A 13 -2.21 4.16 -17.36
C ARG A 13 -2.41 5.16 -18.49
N SER A 14 -3.57 5.79 -18.59
CA SER A 14 -3.94 6.64 -19.72
C SER A 14 -4.08 8.10 -19.29
N PRO A 15 -3.09 8.96 -19.60
CA PRO A 15 -3.16 10.39 -19.25
C PRO A 15 -4.43 11.08 -19.77
N SER A 16 -4.92 10.68 -20.94
CA SER A 16 -6.17 11.20 -21.49
C SER A 16 -7.38 10.78 -20.67
N GLN A 17 -7.46 9.53 -20.21
CA GLN A 17 -8.57 9.06 -19.36
C GLN A 17 -8.51 9.68 -17.97
N VAL A 18 -7.31 9.89 -17.41
CA VAL A 18 -7.12 10.64 -16.15
C VAL A 18 -7.67 12.06 -16.30
N HIS A 19 -7.30 12.76 -17.37
CA HIS A 19 -7.77 14.12 -17.62
C HIS A 19 -9.29 14.19 -17.83
N GLU A 20 -9.86 13.24 -18.57
CA GLU A 20 -11.30 13.15 -18.78
C GLU A 20 -12.04 12.92 -17.46
N CYS A 21 -11.56 11.99 -16.62
CA CYS A 21 -12.16 11.72 -15.32
C CYS A 21 -12.09 12.95 -14.40
N LEU A 22 -10.95 13.65 -14.35
CA LEU A 22 -10.81 14.93 -13.63
C LEU A 22 -11.83 15.97 -14.12
N SER A 23 -12.02 16.09 -15.43
CA SER A 23 -12.97 17.03 -16.02
C SER A 23 -14.41 16.71 -15.61
N VAL A 24 -14.79 15.43 -15.60
CA VAL A 24 -16.10 14.98 -15.13
C VAL A 24 -16.29 15.27 -13.64
N ILE A 25 -15.28 14.97 -12.82
CA ILE A 25 -15.32 15.22 -11.37
C ILE A 25 -15.50 16.72 -11.09
N ASN A 26 -14.66 17.57 -11.67
CA ASN A 26 -14.68 19.01 -11.40
C ASN A 26 -15.85 19.74 -12.07
N GLY A 27 -16.21 19.34 -13.29
CA GLY A 27 -17.20 20.02 -14.10
C GLY A 27 -18.63 19.55 -13.87
N ALA A 28 -18.87 18.25 -13.82
CA ALA A 28 -20.22 17.71 -13.67
C ALA A 28 -20.53 17.45 -12.19
N ILE A 29 -19.70 16.63 -11.53
CA ILE A 29 -19.97 16.08 -10.21
C ILE A 29 -19.95 17.19 -9.14
N LEU A 30 -18.90 17.98 -9.04
CA LEU A 30 -18.81 19.05 -8.03
C LEU A 30 -19.80 20.21 -8.26
N ASN A 31 -20.44 20.29 -9.43
CA ASN A 31 -21.46 21.30 -9.74
C ASN A 31 -22.90 20.78 -9.62
N LEU A 32 -23.11 19.60 -9.03
CA LEU A 32 -24.46 19.04 -8.81
C LEU A 32 -25.28 19.77 -7.73
N ALA A 33 -24.68 20.68 -6.96
CA ALA A 33 -25.43 21.46 -5.98
C ALA A 33 -26.37 22.47 -6.65
N GLU A 34 -27.54 22.68 -6.05
CA GLU A 34 -28.46 23.73 -6.46
C GLU A 34 -27.84 25.14 -6.27
N PRO A 35 -28.28 26.15 -7.05
CA PRO A 35 -27.76 27.51 -6.95
C PRO A 35 -27.79 28.04 -5.50
N GLY A 36 -26.67 28.62 -5.07
CA GLY A 36 -26.51 29.18 -3.72
C GLY A 36 -26.09 28.18 -2.65
N ARG A 37 -25.91 26.89 -2.98
CA ARG A 37 -25.41 25.87 -2.04
C ARG A 37 -24.04 25.32 -2.48
N ARG A 38 -23.26 24.89 -1.50
CA ARG A 38 -21.97 24.21 -1.71
C ARG A 38 -22.16 22.71 -1.54
N ILE A 39 -21.49 21.92 -2.38
CA ILE A 39 -21.38 20.47 -2.20
C ILE A 39 -20.10 20.13 -1.44
N ALA A 40 -20.16 19.07 -0.63
CA ALA A 40 -18.97 18.41 -0.09
C ALA A 40 -18.81 17.07 -0.79
N ALA A 41 -17.58 16.78 -1.23
CA ALA A 41 -17.19 15.50 -1.80
C ALA A 41 -16.14 14.83 -0.91
N VAL A 42 -16.25 13.52 -0.75
CA VAL A 42 -15.25 12.66 -0.13
C VAL A 42 -14.88 11.60 -1.15
N MET A 43 -13.60 11.41 -1.40
CA MET A 43 -13.09 10.48 -2.39
C MET A 43 -12.08 9.54 -1.74
N PRO A 44 -12.51 8.40 -1.18
CA PRO A 44 -11.58 7.32 -0.92
C PRO A 44 -11.01 6.84 -2.26
N CYS A 45 -9.68 6.79 -2.36
CA CYS A 45 -9.01 6.38 -3.58
C CYS A 45 -7.64 5.73 -3.33
N THR A 46 -7.30 4.76 -4.17
CA THR A 46 -5.97 4.14 -4.20
C THR A 46 -5.12 4.69 -5.34
N VAL A 47 -3.88 5.06 -5.02
CA VAL A 47 -2.87 5.42 -6.03
C VAL A 47 -2.33 4.13 -6.64
N ILE A 48 -2.68 3.89 -7.89
CA ILE A 48 -2.23 2.73 -8.66
C ILE A 48 -0.86 3.03 -9.27
N ARG A 49 -0.65 4.27 -9.75
CA ARG A 49 0.58 4.70 -10.43
C ARG A 49 0.87 6.16 -10.16
N LYS A 50 2.14 6.52 -10.24
CA LYS A 50 2.55 7.92 -10.24
C LYS A 50 1.92 8.66 -11.42
N GLY A 51 1.32 9.81 -11.13
CA GLY A 51 0.66 10.68 -12.11
C GLY A 51 -0.75 10.25 -12.50
N ASP A 52 -1.33 9.23 -11.85
CA ASP A 52 -2.73 8.87 -12.06
C ASP A 52 -3.71 9.89 -11.41
N LEU A 53 -5.01 9.60 -11.48
CA LEU A 53 -6.05 10.48 -10.96
C LEU A 53 -5.92 10.68 -9.44
N ALA A 54 -5.70 9.58 -8.69
CA ALA A 54 -5.58 9.63 -7.24
C ALA A 54 -4.29 10.35 -6.81
N ASP A 55 -3.15 10.08 -7.46
CA ASP A 55 -1.87 10.74 -7.18
C ASP A 55 -1.98 12.25 -7.41
N THR A 56 -2.75 12.65 -8.42
CA THR A 56 -3.00 14.05 -8.75
C THR A 56 -3.95 14.73 -7.76
N ILE A 57 -5.09 14.11 -7.40
CA ILE A 57 -6.07 14.70 -6.47
C ILE A 57 -5.52 14.78 -5.04
N LEU A 58 -4.69 13.82 -4.63
CA LEU A 58 -4.08 13.81 -3.31
C LEU A 58 -2.95 14.85 -3.15
N ASP A 59 -2.45 15.41 -4.25
CA ASP A 59 -1.40 16.43 -4.27
C ASP A 59 -1.97 17.80 -3.86
N ARG A 60 -1.56 18.27 -2.67
CA ARG A 60 -2.02 19.55 -2.11
C ARG A 60 -1.53 20.78 -2.85
N GLU A 61 -0.49 20.67 -3.68
CA GLU A 61 -0.03 21.79 -4.51
C GLU A 61 -0.87 21.88 -5.80
N LYS A 62 -1.27 20.75 -6.36
CA LYS A 62 -2.09 20.70 -7.60
C LYS A 62 -3.57 20.92 -7.33
N HIS A 63 -4.08 20.31 -6.25
CA HIS A 63 -5.50 20.25 -5.91
C HIS A 63 -5.76 20.56 -4.42
N PRO A 64 -5.41 21.78 -3.95
CA PRO A 64 -5.57 22.16 -2.55
C PRO A 64 -7.02 22.07 -2.04
N GLU A 65 -8.01 22.23 -2.93
CA GLU A 65 -9.44 22.14 -2.61
C GLU A 65 -9.87 20.75 -2.09
N TRP A 66 -9.16 19.69 -2.48
CA TRP A 66 -9.44 18.31 -2.07
C TRP A 66 -8.84 17.97 -0.71
N GLN A 67 -7.88 18.75 -0.22
CA GLN A 67 -7.22 18.53 1.08
C GLN A 67 -6.66 17.12 1.25
N GLY A 68 -6.10 16.56 0.18
CA GLY A 68 -5.64 15.17 0.10
C GLY A 68 -4.76 14.73 1.25
N GLU A 69 -4.93 13.49 1.69
CA GLU A 69 -4.11 12.84 2.71
C GLU A 69 -3.85 11.39 2.32
N ARG A 70 -2.60 10.95 2.43
CA ARG A 70 -2.23 9.55 2.23
C ARG A 70 -2.15 8.84 3.56
N THR A 71 -2.90 7.75 3.67
CA THR A 71 -2.84 6.85 4.82
C THR A 71 -2.02 5.62 4.45
N LYS A 72 -1.06 5.25 5.32
CA LYS A 72 -0.18 4.09 5.13
C LYS A 72 -0.48 3.04 6.18
N MET A 73 -0.26 1.77 5.86
CA MET A 73 -0.29 0.70 6.85
C MET A 73 0.91 0.76 7.79
N VAL A 74 2.10 1.05 7.25
CA VAL A 74 3.38 1.11 7.95
C VAL A 74 4.00 2.50 7.74
N TYR A 75 4.22 3.24 8.82
CA TYR A 75 4.93 4.53 8.80
C TYR A 75 6.44 4.38 8.95
N ALA A 76 6.88 3.37 9.70
CA ALA A 76 8.28 2.99 9.81
C ALA A 76 8.37 1.46 9.79
N PHE A 77 9.23 0.91 8.93
CA PHE A 77 9.48 -0.52 8.88
C PHE A 77 10.39 -0.97 10.03
N PRO A 78 10.32 -2.24 10.44
CA PRO A 78 11.23 -2.79 11.43
C PRO A 78 12.69 -2.69 10.97
N THR A 79 13.60 -2.50 11.93
CA THR A 79 15.02 -2.27 11.63
C THR A 79 15.85 -3.53 11.48
N ASP A 80 15.43 -4.65 12.08
CA ASP A 80 16.18 -5.92 12.02
C ASP A 80 15.87 -6.69 10.72
N THR A 81 16.51 -6.27 9.64
CA THR A 81 16.32 -6.90 8.32
C THR A 81 16.81 -8.34 8.27
N LYS A 82 17.73 -8.76 9.16
CA LYS A 82 18.29 -10.12 9.17
C LYS A 82 17.29 -11.12 9.68
N LEU A 83 16.63 -10.83 10.81
CA LEU A 83 15.58 -11.70 11.33
C LEU A 83 14.38 -11.77 10.38
N TRP A 84 14.05 -10.67 9.70
CA TRP A 84 12.99 -10.68 8.68
C TRP A 84 13.36 -11.49 7.43
N ALA A 85 14.63 -11.51 7.02
CA ALA A 85 15.10 -12.36 5.94
C ALA A 85 15.03 -13.86 6.31
N GLU A 86 15.41 -14.23 7.54
CA GLU A 86 15.26 -15.60 8.04
C GLU A 86 13.79 -16.02 8.12
N TYR A 87 12.94 -15.15 8.66
CA TYR A 87 11.48 -15.34 8.67
C TYR A 87 10.92 -15.57 7.26
N ALA A 88 11.36 -14.77 6.27
CA ALA A 88 10.92 -14.92 4.88
C ALA A 88 11.32 -16.28 4.30
N GLY A 89 12.53 -16.76 4.61
CA GLY A 89 12.99 -18.10 4.25
C GLY A 89 12.11 -19.20 4.83
N LEU A 90 11.90 -19.18 6.15
CA LEU A 90 11.04 -20.13 6.86
C LEU A 90 9.62 -20.15 6.30
N ARG A 91 9.07 -18.97 6.02
CA ARG A 91 7.72 -18.83 5.48
C ARG A 91 7.61 -19.38 4.05
N SER A 92 8.59 -19.07 3.20
CA SER A 92 8.65 -19.57 1.82
C SER A 92 8.79 -21.10 1.78
N ASP A 93 9.65 -21.67 2.64
CA ASP A 93 9.84 -23.11 2.73
C ASP A 93 8.60 -23.83 3.28
N SER A 94 7.93 -23.26 4.29
CA SER A 94 6.65 -23.79 4.78
C SER A 94 5.60 -23.85 3.68
N LEU A 95 5.39 -22.74 2.95
CA LEU A 95 4.42 -22.68 1.85
C LEU A 95 4.78 -23.61 0.68
N ARG A 96 6.07 -23.83 0.40
CA ARG A 96 6.52 -24.76 -0.65
C ARG A 96 6.21 -26.21 -0.30
N ASN A 97 6.11 -26.53 0.99
CA ASN A 97 5.83 -27.87 1.50
C ASN A 97 4.36 -28.02 1.95
N ASP A 98 3.44 -27.29 1.30
CA ASP A 98 2.00 -27.29 1.60
C ASP A 98 1.64 -26.89 3.04
N GLY A 99 2.55 -26.20 3.73
CA GLY A 99 2.33 -25.60 5.04
C GLY A 99 1.59 -24.25 4.96
N ASP A 100 1.33 -23.68 6.13
CA ASP A 100 0.61 -22.40 6.32
C ASP A 100 1.53 -21.25 6.78
N GLY A 101 2.82 -21.52 6.99
CA GLY A 101 3.78 -20.56 7.54
C GLY A 101 3.81 -20.49 9.07
N HIS A 102 3.23 -21.46 9.78
CA HIS A 102 3.27 -21.47 11.25
C HIS A 102 4.69 -21.52 11.82
N GLU A 103 5.66 -22.15 11.14
CA GLU A 103 7.06 -22.19 11.58
C GLU A 103 7.68 -20.78 11.61
N ALA A 104 7.40 -19.97 10.59
CA ALA A 104 7.82 -18.57 10.57
C ALA A 104 7.11 -17.76 11.67
N THR A 105 5.83 -18.03 11.92
CA THR A 105 5.08 -17.39 13.00
C THR A 105 5.64 -17.76 14.38
N GLU A 106 6.07 -19.00 14.60
CA GLU A 106 6.74 -19.41 15.82
C GLU A 106 8.12 -18.73 15.96
N PHE A 107 8.87 -18.62 14.87
CA PHE A 107 10.12 -17.85 14.85
C PHE A 107 9.90 -16.38 15.22
N HIS A 108 8.86 -15.74 14.67
CA HIS A 108 8.47 -14.38 15.03
C HIS A 108 8.07 -14.27 16.49
N ARG A 109 7.33 -15.24 17.03
CA ARG A 109 6.96 -15.29 18.45
C ARG A 109 8.18 -15.24 19.36
N GLN A 110 9.23 -15.99 19.03
CA GLN A 110 10.45 -16.10 19.83
C GLN A 110 11.33 -14.84 19.74
N HIS A 111 11.30 -14.13 18.61
CA HIS A 111 12.16 -12.97 18.34
C HIS A 111 11.39 -11.64 18.25
N ARG A 112 10.12 -11.63 18.69
CA ARG A 112 9.17 -10.54 18.42
C ARG A 112 9.70 -9.16 18.80
N GLU A 113 10.33 -9.04 19.96
CA GLU A 113 10.86 -7.75 20.43
C GLU A 113 11.90 -7.17 19.46
N ALA A 114 12.82 -8.00 18.98
CA ALA A 114 13.84 -7.59 18.02
C ALA A 114 13.24 -7.37 16.61
N MET A 115 12.33 -8.25 16.20
CA MET A 115 11.69 -8.17 14.88
C MET A 115 10.73 -7.00 14.73
N ASP A 116 10.00 -6.62 15.78
CA ASP A 116 9.07 -5.49 15.77
C ASP A 116 9.80 -4.15 16.07
N ALA A 117 11.10 -4.19 16.41
CA ALA A 117 11.86 -3.00 16.79
C ALA A 117 11.88 -1.94 15.68
N GLY A 118 11.51 -0.71 16.05
CA GLY A 118 11.44 0.44 15.14
C GLY A 118 10.20 0.50 14.25
N ALA A 119 9.38 -0.56 14.23
CA ALA A 119 8.17 -0.58 13.42
C ALA A 119 7.10 0.37 13.99
N VAL A 120 6.47 1.16 13.12
CA VAL A 120 5.33 2.02 13.45
C VAL A 120 4.22 1.71 12.46
N VAL A 121 3.11 1.17 12.94
CA VAL A 121 1.94 0.79 12.13
C VAL A 121 0.74 1.67 12.45
N ALA A 122 -0.09 1.96 11.46
CA ALA A 122 -1.26 2.82 11.63
C ALA A 122 -2.37 2.18 12.48
N TRP A 123 -2.53 0.85 12.37
CA TRP A 123 -3.61 0.13 13.04
C TRP A 123 -3.08 -1.15 13.72
N PRO A 124 -2.73 -1.09 15.02
CA PRO A 124 -2.15 -2.24 15.74
C PRO A 124 -3.02 -3.49 15.79
N ALA A 125 -4.35 -3.35 15.62
CA ALA A 125 -5.30 -4.46 15.65
C ALA A 125 -5.57 -5.08 14.26
N ARG A 126 -4.93 -4.59 13.19
CA ARG A 126 -5.10 -5.11 11.82
C ARG A 126 -4.15 -6.27 11.56
N TYR A 127 -4.58 -7.49 11.89
CA TYR A 127 -3.90 -8.74 11.59
C TYR A 127 -4.90 -9.89 11.55
N ASN A 128 -4.56 -10.99 10.87
CA ASN A 128 -5.39 -12.18 10.78
C ASN A 128 -5.27 -13.04 12.06
N PRO A 129 -6.24 -13.94 12.35
CA PRO A 129 -6.21 -14.76 13.57
C PRO A 129 -4.98 -15.67 13.73
N ASP A 130 -4.32 -16.01 12.63
CA ASP A 130 -3.09 -16.82 12.56
C ASP A 130 -1.80 -15.99 12.75
N GLU A 131 -1.90 -14.67 12.88
CA GLU A 131 -0.78 -13.75 13.05
C GLU A 131 -0.76 -13.15 14.48
N LEU A 132 0.42 -12.71 14.91
CA LEU A 132 0.68 -12.23 16.28
C LEU A 132 0.66 -10.70 16.42
N SER A 133 0.81 -9.98 15.31
CA SER A 133 0.87 -8.52 15.29
C SER A 133 0.54 -7.92 13.92
N ALA A 134 0.11 -6.66 13.91
CA ALA A 134 -0.03 -5.89 12.68
C ALA A 134 1.31 -5.68 11.94
N VAL A 135 2.44 -5.74 12.65
CA VAL A 135 3.78 -5.72 12.02
C VAL A 135 3.99 -7.00 11.23
N GLN A 136 3.72 -8.17 11.84
CA GLN A 136 3.79 -9.46 11.14
C GLN A 136 2.86 -9.48 9.94
N HIS A 137 1.62 -9.00 10.10
CA HIS A 137 0.66 -8.91 9.00
C HIS A 137 1.17 -8.04 7.84
N ALA A 138 1.68 -6.84 8.14
CA ALA A 138 2.23 -5.96 7.11
C ALA A 138 3.42 -6.61 6.38
N MET A 139 4.32 -7.27 7.11
CA MET A 139 5.46 -7.96 6.53
C MET A 139 5.03 -9.17 5.70
N ASN A 140 4.01 -9.93 6.12
CA ASN A 140 3.44 -11.03 5.34
C ASN A 140 2.84 -10.55 4.01
N LEU A 141 2.13 -9.41 4.02
CA LEU A 141 1.58 -8.80 2.80
C LEU A 141 2.71 -8.35 1.86
N ARG A 142 3.73 -7.68 2.40
CA ARG A 142 4.91 -7.25 1.64
C ARG A 142 5.67 -8.43 1.02
N LEU A 143 5.88 -9.51 1.78
CA LEU A 143 6.54 -10.72 1.29
C LEU A 143 5.72 -11.49 0.24
N ARG A 144 4.40 -11.29 0.19
CA ARG A 144 3.53 -11.92 -0.82
C ARG A 144 3.65 -11.24 -2.18
N SER A 145 3.64 -9.91 -2.19
CA SER A 145 3.93 -9.10 -3.38
C SER A 145 4.27 -7.70 -2.91
N GLU A 146 5.52 -7.30 -3.13
CA GLU A 146 6.01 -6.01 -2.65
C GLU A 146 5.38 -4.87 -3.44
N ALA A 147 5.28 -5.00 -4.76
CA ALA A 147 4.62 -4.00 -5.61
C ALA A 147 3.16 -3.75 -5.18
N ALA A 148 2.38 -4.80 -4.94
CA ALA A 148 1.01 -4.68 -4.47
C ALA A 148 0.92 -4.07 -3.06
N PHE A 149 1.86 -4.43 -2.16
CA PHE A 149 1.92 -3.85 -0.83
C PHE A 149 2.11 -2.33 -0.88
N PHE A 150 3.05 -1.87 -1.68
CA PHE A 150 3.35 -0.44 -1.79
C PHE A 150 2.24 0.37 -2.48
N ALA A 151 1.54 -0.20 -3.46
CA ALA A 151 0.38 0.45 -4.07
C ALA A 151 -0.83 0.48 -3.11
N GLU A 152 -1.32 -0.69 -2.70
CA GLU A 152 -2.63 -0.84 -2.03
C GLU A 152 -2.59 -0.47 -0.54
N TYR A 153 -1.49 -0.76 0.16
CA TYR A 153 -1.40 -0.59 1.61
C TYR A 153 -0.60 0.64 2.02
N GLN A 154 0.29 1.12 1.15
CA GLN A 154 1.11 2.30 1.41
C GLN A 154 0.68 3.53 0.59
N ASN A 155 -0.13 3.37 -0.46
CA ASN A 155 -0.51 4.45 -1.38
C ASN A 155 0.73 5.13 -2.01
N GLU A 156 1.79 4.36 -2.20
CA GLU A 156 3.11 4.77 -2.70
C GLU A 156 3.65 3.69 -3.66
N PRO A 157 3.04 3.50 -4.85
CA PRO A 157 3.42 2.44 -5.76
C PRO A 157 4.89 2.56 -6.18
N LEU A 158 5.54 1.40 -6.31
CA LEU A 158 6.90 1.33 -6.83
C LEU A 158 6.97 1.81 -8.29
N PRO A 159 8.14 2.31 -8.76
CA PRO A 159 8.32 2.70 -10.15
C PRO A 159 8.03 1.56 -11.13
N GLU A 160 7.51 1.89 -12.32
CA GLU A 160 7.28 0.90 -13.37
C GLU A 160 8.60 0.25 -13.83
N GLY A 161 8.61 -1.08 -13.94
CA GLY A 161 9.78 -1.86 -14.39
C GLY A 161 10.59 -2.49 -13.26
N VAL A 162 10.22 -2.28 -11.99
CA VAL A 162 10.75 -3.07 -10.88
C VAL A 162 9.96 -4.38 -10.83
N ASP A 163 10.51 -5.45 -11.40
CA ASP A 163 9.88 -6.78 -11.37
C ASP A 163 10.06 -7.42 -9.98
N ASP A 164 9.07 -8.16 -9.48
CA ASP A 164 9.14 -8.83 -8.16
C ASP A 164 10.36 -9.78 -8.10
N ALA A 165 10.77 -10.33 -9.25
CA ALA A 165 11.99 -11.14 -9.39
C ALA A 165 13.29 -10.34 -9.23
N GLU A 166 13.34 -9.09 -9.70
CA GLU A 166 14.53 -8.23 -9.55
C GLU A 166 14.70 -7.75 -8.10
N LEU A 167 13.60 -7.45 -7.41
CA LEU A 167 13.58 -7.10 -5.98
C LEU A 167 14.08 -8.24 -5.09
N MET A 168 13.60 -9.47 -5.32
CA MET A 168 14.10 -10.66 -4.61
C MET A 168 15.60 -10.92 -4.85
N THR A 169 16.13 -10.55 -6.01
CA THR A 169 17.58 -10.67 -6.29
C THR A 169 18.42 -9.54 -5.70
N ALA A 170 17.89 -8.32 -5.58
CA ALA A 170 18.63 -7.18 -5.05
C ALA A 170 18.92 -7.32 -3.54
N ASP A 171 17.95 -7.81 -2.76
CA ASP A 171 18.17 -8.13 -1.33
C ASP A 171 19.16 -9.30 -1.15
N ALA A 172 19.25 -10.22 -2.13
CA ALA A 172 20.26 -11.28 -2.13
C ALA A 172 21.68 -10.77 -2.50
N ILE A 173 21.79 -9.65 -3.22
CA ILE A 173 23.07 -9.05 -3.63
C ILE A 173 23.63 -8.13 -2.53
N ALA A 174 22.78 -7.48 -1.73
CA ALA A 174 23.22 -6.63 -0.61
C ALA A 174 23.77 -7.41 0.60
N ALA A 175 23.63 -8.75 0.60
CA ALA A 175 24.12 -9.64 1.65
C ALA A 175 25.52 -10.23 1.38
N LYS A 176 26.28 -9.69 0.43
CA LYS A 176 27.62 -10.19 0.05
C LYS A 176 28.77 -9.24 0.40
#